data_AF-A0A1E3VV75-F1
#
_entry.id   AF-A0A1E3VV75-F1
#
_cell.length_a   1.000
_cell.length_b   1.000
_cell.length_c   1.000
_cell.angle_alpha   90.00
_cell.angle_beta   90.00
_cell.angle_gamma   90.00
#
_symmetry.space_group_name_H-M   'P 1'
#
loop_
_entity.id
_entity.type
_entity.pdbx_description
1 polymer ?
#
loop_
_entity_poly.entity_id
_entity_poly.type
_entity_poly.pdbx_seq_one_letter_code
_entity_poly.pdbx_strand_id
1 'polypeptide(L)'
;MRSSILALVLSLAVPAAVLPVAALAAPAGIVILTSAEAADAWQLCEIGSQRAQGLHYNYLGEKAAKSLFSEGTAPAFFFAITPHTVATVTPASSSWRKPVIHYSVLPQDDPKKLEEALHERTREAAGNVLNNPALKGKTIVMVWDRRHIADPEYDKKYEREAAVTLRQLLHLDILPGVPREWPSGNHDYFWVVDFPDSSNVPLKFEMVKQDFGKSFPNVPANDWGQPAGLDAAAGCLVD
;
A
#
# COMPACT_ATOMS: atom_id res chain seq x y z
N MET A 1 -56.47 37.48 52.50
CA MET A 1 -56.17 37.38 51.07
C MET A 1 -54.69 37.06 50.90
N ARG A 2 -54.34 35.81 50.61
CA ARG A 2 -52.96 35.37 50.36
C ARG A 2 -52.92 34.84 48.92
N SER A 3 -52.26 35.57 48.03
CA SER A 3 -52.01 35.12 46.66
C SER A 3 -50.82 34.17 46.66
N SER A 4 -51.03 32.93 46.24
CA SER A 4 -49.97 31.98 45.90
C SER A 4 -49.77 31.97 44.39
N ILE A 5 -48.60 32.41 43.93
CA ILE A 5 -48.19 32.31 42.53
C ILE A 5 -47.58 30.92 42.32
N LEU A 6 -48.21 30.10 41.48
CA LEU A 6 -47.67 28.83 41.01
C LEU A 6 -46.65 29.13 39.90
N ALA A 7 -45.37 28.81 40.12
CA ALA A 7 -44.36 28.81 39.07
C ALA A 7 -44.33 27.44 38.39
N LEU A 8 -44.78 27.38 37.14
CA LEU A 8 -44.71 26.21 36.28
C LEU A 8 -43.28 26.13 35.69
N VAL A 9 -42.46 25.19 36.16
CA VAL A 9 -41.15 24.90 35.58
C VAL A 9 -41.34 23.94 34.40
N LEU A 10 -41.18 24.45 33.18
CA LEU A 10 -41.17 23.64 31.96
C LEU A 10 -39.76 23.04 31.78
N SER A 11 -39.59 21.75 32.07
CA SER A 11 -38.33 21.04 31.81
C SER A 11 -38.21 20.72 30.31
N LEU A 12 -37.36 21.44 29.59
CA LEU A 12 -36.92 21.08 28.24
C LEU A 12 -36.01 19.85 28.32
N ALA A 13 -36.53 18.68 27.93
CA ALA A 13 -35.71 17.51 27.68
C ALA A 13 -34.92 17.71 26.38
N VAL A 14 -33.60 17.88 26.50
CA VAL A 14 -32.68 17.90 25.35
C VAL A 14 -32.49 16.45 24.88
N PRO A 15 -32.88 16.07 23.65
CA PRO A 15 -32.54 14.76 23.13
C PRO A 15 -31.01 14.71 22.94
N ALA A 16 -30.35 13.82 23.68
CA ALA A 16 -28.95 13.52 23.46
C ALA A 16 -28.80 12.94 22.05
N ALA A 17 -28.28 13.75 21.12
CA ALA A 17 -27.90 13.29 19.80
C ALA A 17 -26.77 12.27 19.97
N VAL A 18 -27.10 10.98 19.83
CA VAL A 18 -26.11 9.92 19.72
C VAL A 18 -25.41 10.14 18.38
N LEU A 19 -24.25 10.79 18.41
CA LEU A 19 -23.39 10.88 17.23
C LEU A 19 -23.04 9.45 16.83
N PRO A 20 -23.31 9.03 15.58
CA PRO A 20 -22.86 7.73 15.12
C PRO A 20 -21.34 7.73 15.19
N VAL A 21 -20.78 6.84 16.01
CA VAL A 21 -19.35 6.52 15.93
C VAL A 21 -19.15 5.98 14.52
N ALA A 22 -18.48 6.73 13.67
CA ALA A 22 -18.12 6.27 12.34
C ALA A 22 -17.36 4.95 12.52
N ALA A 23 -17.97 3.85 12.09
CA ALA A 23 -17.33 2.56 12.15
C ALA A 23 -16.08 2.64 11.26
N LEU A 24 -14.91 2.57 11.89
CA LEU A 24 -13.63 2.56 11.19
C LEU A 24 -13.60 1.36 10.23
N ALA A 25 -13.14 1.63 9.01
CA ALA A 25 -13.37 0.79 7.83
C ALA A 25 -12.07 0.25 7.21
N ALA A 26 -10.95 0.32 7.94
CA ALA A 26 -9.68 -0.17 7.45
C ALA A 26 -9.73 -1.66 7.03
N PRO A 27 -8.90 -2.04 6.05
CA PRO A 27 -8.66 -3.44 5.73
C PRO A 27 -8.05 -4.17 6.91
N ALA A 28 -8.30 -5.48 7.04
CA ALA A 28 -7.62 -6.30 8.05
C ALA A 28 -6.11 -6.41 7.79
N GLY A 29 -5.70 -6.32 6.52
CA GLY A 29 -4.29 -6.29 6.18
C GLY A 29 -3.99 -5.63 4.84
N ILE A 30 -2.78 -5.07 4.73
CA ILE A 30 -2.24 -4.48 3.50
C ILE A 30 -0.88 -5.13 3.22
N VAL A 31 -0.74 -5.74 2.05
CA VAL A 31 0.55 -6.20 1.52
C VAL A 31 1.07 -5.12 0.57
N ILE A 32 2.17 -4.46 0.95
CA ILE A 32 2.81 -3.39 0.19
C ILE A 32 4.11 -3.92 -0.43
N LEU A 33 4.35 -3.60 -1.69
CA LEU A 33 5.61 -3.85 -2.39
C LEU A 33 5.87 -2.76 -3.42
N THR A 34 7.11 -2.63 -3.87
CA THR A 34 7.44 -1.76 -5.01
C THR A 34 7.24 -2.48 -6.36
N SER A 35 7.37 -1.75 -7.47
CA SER A 35 7.36 -2.35 -8.81
C SER A 35 8.55 -3.28 -9.02
N ALA A 36 8.43 -4.21 -9.95
CA ALA A 36 9.56 -4.93 -10.50
C ALA A 36 10.45 -4.03 -11.38
N GLU A 37 11.56 -4.58 -11.82
CA GLU A 37 12.62 -3.90 -12.55
C GLU A 37 12.12 -3.35 -13.91
N ALA A 38 12.43 -2.08 -14.17
CA ALA A 38 11.97 -1.35 -15.34
C ALA A 38 13.00 -1.41 -16.49
N ALA A 39 12.54 -1.41 -17.74
CA ALA A 39 13.39 -1.18 -18.91
C ALA A 39 13.48 0.31 -19.27
N ASP A 40 12.36 1.01 -19.13
CA ASP A 40 12.20 2.43 -19.41
C ASP A 40 11.09 3.01 -18.51
N ALA A 41 10.46 4.13 -18.88
CA ALA A 41 9.41 4.76 -18.07
C ALA A 41 8.02 4.07 -18.18
N TRP A 42 7.84 3.15 -19.12
CA TRP A 42 6.56 2.55 -19.48
C TRP A 42 6.48 1.06 -19.20
N GLN A 43 7.58 0.32 -19.32
CA GLN A 43 7.57 -1.15 -19.29
C GLN A 43 8.64 -1.76 -18.38
N LEU A 44 8.35 -2.98 -17.93
CA LEU A 44 9.32 -3.81 -17.20
C LEU A 44 10.40 -4.33 -18.16
N CYS A 45 11.60 -4.55 -17.64
CA CYS A 45 12.60 -5.34 -18.36
C CYS A 45 12.29 -6.83 -18.29
N GLU A 46 13.10 -7.68 -18.93
CA GLU A 46 12.91 -9.13 -18.90
C GLU A 46 12.98 -9.68 -17.47
N ILE A 47 13.94 -9.22 -16.67
CA ILE A 47 14.08 -9.60 -15.26
C ILE A 47 12.86 -9.15 -14.45
N GLY A 48 12.39 -7.92 -14.66
CA GLY A 48 11.19 -7.43 -13.99
C GLY A 48 9.94 -8.22 -14.36
N SER A 49 9.84 -8.65 -15.62
CA SER A 49 8.77 -9.56 -16.07
C SER A 49 8.86 -10.93 -15.39
N GLN A 50 10.08 -11.47 -15.22
CA GLN A 50 10.30 -12.70 -14.46
C GLN A 50 9.94 -12.53 -12.98
N ARG A 51 10.26 -11.40 -12.35
CA ARG A 51 9.85 -11.09 -10.98
C ARG A 51 8.33 -11.02 -10.84
N ALA A 52 7.64 -10.34 -11.76
CA ALA A 52 6.17 -10.27 -11.76
C ALA A 52 5.53 -11.67 -11.84
N GLN A 53 6.08 -12.56 -12.66
CA GLN A 53 5.66 -13.96 -12.71
C GLN A 53 6.00 -14.71 -11.44
N GLY A 54 7.21 -14.50 -10.90
CA GLY A 54 7.64 -15.07 -9.62
C GLY A 54 6.70 -14.69 -8.48
N LEU A 55 6.29 -13.42 -8.40
CA LEU A 55 5.31 -12.92 -7.44
C LEU A 55 3.98 -13.64 -7.58
N HIS A 56 3.48 -13.81 -8.81
CA HIS A 56 2.25 -14.57 -9.09
C HIS A 56 2.35 -16.04 -8.59
N TYR A 57 3.38 -16.77 -8.99
CA TYR A 57 3.49 -18.19 -8.68
C TYR A 57 3.86 -18.48 -7.21
N ASN A 58 4.56 -17.58 -6.54
CA ASN A 58 5.08 -17.83 -5.20
C ASN A 58 4.25 -17.16 -4.11
N TYR A 59 3.68 -15.97 -4.31
CA TYR A 59 3.13 -15.19 -3.19
C TYR A 59 1.71 -14.68 -3.41
N LEU A 60 1.45 -14.05 -4.56
CA LEU A 60 0.29 -13.20 -4.77
C LEU A 60 -0.82 -13.85 -5.62
N GLY A 61 -0.57 -14.97 -6.28
CA GLY A 61 -1.55 -15.64 -7.15
C GLY A 61 -2.48 -16.64 -6.45
N GLU A 62 -3.55 -17.05 -7.14
CA GLU A 62 -4.59 -17.96 -6.64
C GLU A 62 -4.03 -19.28 -6.08
N LYS A 63 -2.96 -19.78 -6.70
CA LYS A 63 -2.32 -21.06 -6.38
C LYS A 63 -0.86 -20.87 -5.97
N ALA A 64 -0.57 -19.75 -5.32
CA ALA A 64 0.77 -19.38 -4.92
C ALA A 64 1.38 -20.40 -3.94
N ALA A 65 2.62 -20.81 -4.19
CA ALA A 65 3.30 -21.84 -3.38
C ALA A 65 3.59 -21.42 -1.93
N LYS A 66 3.76 -20.12 -1.68
CA LYS A 66 4.07 -19.48 -0.40
C LYS A 66 3.08 -18.31 -0.16
N SER A 67 1.78 -18.57 -0.36
CA SER A 67 0.76 -17.52 -0.34
C SER A 67 0.84 -16.64 0.91
N LEU A 68 0.69 -15.32 0.72
CA LEU A 68 0.57 -14.35 1.81
C LEU A 68 -0.87 -14.23 2.34
N PHE A 69 -1.80 -15.00 1.78
CA PHE A 69 -3.21 -14.97 2.14
C PHE A 69 -3.59 -16.26 2.86
N SER A 70 -4.53 -16.15 3.80
CA SER A 70 -5.13 -17.32 4.42
C SER A 70 -5.69 -18.27 3.36
N GLU A 71 -5.59 -19.58 3.60
CA GLU A 71 -5.99 -20.61 2.64
C GLU A 71 -7.39 -20.34 2.07
N GLY A 72 -7.50 -20.32 0.73
CA GLY A 72 -8.76 -20.05 0.03
C GLY A 72 -9.27 -18.61 0.08
N THR A 73 -8.54 -17.67 0.71
CA THR A 73 -8.95 -16.27 0.82
C THR A 73 -8.26 -15.43 -0.24
N ALA A 74 -9.02 -14.93 -1.21
CA ALA A 74 -8.51 -13.97 -2.19
C ALA A 74 -8.29 -12.60 -1.54
N PRO A 75 -7.26 -11.83 -1.97
CA PRO A 75 -7.22 -10.41 -1.68
C PRO A 75 -8.45 -9.72 -2.29
N ALA A 76 -8.97 -8.70 -1.62
CA ALA A 76 -10.16 -7.98 -2.09
C ALA A 76 -9.87 -7.24 -3.39
N PHE A 77 -8.73 -6.53 -3.44
CA PHE A 77 -8.29 -5.71 -4.58
C PHE A 77 -6.77 -5.67 -4.67
N PHE A 78 -6.31 -5.38 -5.89
CA PHE A 78 -4.93 -5.02 -6.21
C PHE A 78 -4.91 -3.55 -6.60
N PHE A 79 -4.03 -2.77 -5.97
CA PHE A 79 -3.85 -1.34 -6.24
C PHE A 79 -2.48 -1.09 -6.85
N ALA A 80 -2.42 -0.15 -7.78
CA ALA A 80 -1.21 0.26 -8.49
C ALA A 80 -1.24 1.78 -8.77
N ILE A 81 -0.09 2.40 -9.03
CA ILE A 81 0.04 3.85 -9.31
C ILE A 81 0.69 4.17 -10.67
N THR A 82 1.80 3.53 -11.00
CA THR A 82 2.53 3.73 -12.27
C THR A 82 2.35 2.56 -13.25
N PRO A 83 2.68 2.70 -14.54
CA PRO A 83 2.70 1.58 -15.48
C PRO A 83 3.53 0.38 -14.99
N HIS A 84 4.69 0.62 -14.35
CA HIS A 84 5.52 -0.47 -13.79
C HIS A 84 4.79 -1.23 -12.69
N THR A 85 4.12 -0.52 -11.77
CA THR A 85 3.35 -1.18 -10.70
C THR A 85 2.17 -1.98 -11.23
N VAL A 86 1.50 -1.50 -12.29
CA VAL A 86 0.43 -2.24 -12.99
C VAL A 86 1.00 -3.51 -13.63
N ALA A 87 2.07 -3.40 -14.40
CA ALA A 87 2.71 -4.53 -15.06
C ALA A 87 3.20 -5.59 -14.04
N THR A 88 3.70 -5.14 -12.89
CA THR A 88 4.17 -6.01 -11.80
C THR A 88 3.05 -6.86 -11.21
N VAL A 89 1.87 -6.26 -10.99
CA VAL A 89 0.77 -6.92 -10.27
C VAL A 89 -0.20 -7.68 -11.18
N THR A 90 -0.23 -7.35 -12.46
CA THR A 90 -1.19 -7.88 -13.43
C THR A 90 -1.22 -9.42 -13.51
N PRO A 91 -0.08 -10.15 -13.48
CA PRO A 91 -0.13 -11.61 -13.48
C PRO A 91 -0.86 -12.18 -12.26
N ALA A 92 -0.59 -11.61 -11.07
CA ALA A 92 -1.25 -12.02 -9.84
C ALA A 92 -2.75 -11.70 -9.87
N SER A 93 -3.13 -10.48 -10.22
CA SER A 93 -4.54 -10.06 -10.25
C SER A 93 -5.36 -10.88 -11.26
N SER A 94 -4.77 -11.18 -12.42
CA SER A 94 -5.40 -11.98 -13.46
C SER A 94 -5.69 -13.41 -12.99
N SER A 95 -4.78 -14.01 -12.22
CA SER A 95 -4.98 -15.35 -11.67
C SER A 95 -6.19 -15.45 -10.73
N TRP A 96 -6.50 -14.36 -10.02
CA TRP A 96 -7.70 -14.25 -9.18
C TRP A 96 -8.93 -13.74 -9.94
N ARG A 97 -8.80 -13.41 -11.23
CA ARG A 97 -9.83 -12.75 -12.05
C ARG A 97 -10.31 -11.44 -11.41
N LYS A 98 -9.38 -10.68 -10.84
CA LYS A 98 -9.62 -9.39 -10.17
C LYS A 98 -9.06 -8.24 -11.02
N PRO A 99 -9.74 -7.10 -11.07
CA PRO A 99 -9.18 -5.89 -11.69
C PRO A 99 -8.05 -5.32 -10.82
N VAL A 100 -7.16 -4.56 -11.47
CA VAL A 100 -6.23 -3.65 -10.80
C VAL A 100 -6.90 -2.28 -10.70
N ILE A 101 -7.04 -1.75 -9.49
CA ILE A 101 -7.47 -0.37 -9.28
C ILE A 101 -6.24 0.52 -9.44
N HIS A 102 -6.21 1.27 -10.54
CA HIS A 102 -5.04 2.06 -10.92
C HIS A 102 -5.26 3.53 -10.56
N TYR A 103 -4.54 4.01 -9.55
CA TYR A 103 -4.42 5.44 -9.22
C TYR A 103 -3.46 6.09 -10.21
N SER A 104 -3.92 6.27 -11.44
CA SER A 104 -3.06 6.48 -12.60
C SER A 104 -2.17 7.71 -12.48
N VAL A 105 -0.85 7.47 -12.46
CA VAL A 105 0.18 8.46 -12.74
C VAL A 105 1.04 7.94 -13.89
N LEU A 106 0.99 8.64 -15.02
CA LEU A 106 1.75 8.30 -16.22
C LEU A 106 3.05 9.11 -16.28
N PRO A 107 4.09 8.60 -16.96
CA PRO A 107 5.33 9.34 -17.21
C PRO A 107 5.07 10.77 -17.69
N GLN A 108 5.82 11.73 -17.15
CA GLN A 108 5.76 13.14 -17.52
C GLN A 108 7.16 13.60 -17.95
N ASP A 109 7.22 14.51 -18.91
CA ASP A 109 8.48 15.17 -19.29
C ASP A 109 9.02 16.08 -18.18
N ASP A 110 8.13 16.60 -17.33
CA ASP A 110 8.46 17.45 -16.19
C ASP A 110 8.50 16.60 -14.90
N PRO A 111 9.69 16.35 -14.32
CA PRO A 111 9.83 15.54 -13.11
C PRO A 111 9.05 16.09 -11.91
N LYS A 112 8.87 17.42 -11.84
CA LYS A 112 8.13 18.04 -10.75
C LYS A 112 6.64 17.74 -10.85
N LYS A 113 6.08 17.78 -12.06
CA LYS A 113 4.66 17.39 -12.28
C LYS A 113 4.43 15.92 -12.00
N LEU A 114 5.39 15.06 -12.37
CA LEU A 114 5.34 13.64 -12.03
C LEU A 114 5.29 13.45 -10.51
N GLU A 115 6.21 14.08 -9.78
CA GLU A 115 6.27 14.02 -8.31
C GLU A 115 4.99 14.55 -7.66
N GLU A 116 4.49 15.71 -8.08
CA GLU A 116 3.23 16.28 -7.56
C GLU A 116 2.03 15.36 -7.80
N ALA A 117 1.94 14.73 -8.98
CA ALA A 117 0.90 13.76 -9.29
C ALA A 117 1.01 12.49 -8.41
N LEU A 118 2.22 11.99 -8.18
CA LEU A 118 2.45 10.85 -7.28
C LEU A 118 2.04 11.19 -5.84
N HIS A 119 2.37 12.38 -5.33
CA HIS A 119 1.94 12.83 -4.01
C HIS A 119 0.41 12.87 -3.88
N GLU A 120 -0.29 13.46 -4.87
CA GLU A 120 -1.75 13.56 -4.88
C GLU A 120 -2.41 12.18 -4.88
N ARG A 121 -1.99 11.32 -5.81
CA ARG A 121 -2.56 9.97 -5.97
C ARG A 121 -2.23 9.04 -4.80
N THR A 122 -1.10 9.24 -4.12
CA THR A 122 -0.76 8.49 -2.90
C THR A 122 -1.66 8.86 -1.72
N ARG A 123 -1.93 10.16 -1.52
CA ARG A 123 -2.87 10.61 -0.49
C ARG A 123 -4.29 10.11 -0.77
N GLU A 124 -4.73 10.22 -2.03
CA GLU A 124 -6.03 9.70 -2.45
C GLU A 124 -6.16 8.20 -2.18
N ALA A 125 -5.15 7.41 -2.57
CA ALA A 125 -5.16 5.97 -2.38
C ALA A 125 -5.21 5.57 -0.90
N ALA A 126 -4.37 6.18 -0.05
CA ALA A 126 -4.36 5.90 1.38
C ALA A 126 -5.69 6.30 2.04
N GLY A 127 -6.23 7.48 1.69
CA GLY A 127 -7.53 7.95 2.17
C GLY A 127 -8.66 7.01 1.78
N ASN A 128 -8.70 6.56 0.53
CA ASN A 128 -9.70 5.61 0.06
C ASN A 128 -9.56 4.24 0.73
N VAL A 129 -8.34 3.73 0.88
CA VAL A 129 -8.10 2.41 1.50
C VAL A 129 -8.53 2.39 2.97
N LEU A 130 -8.17 3.40 3.76
CA LEU A 130 -8.50 3.42 5.20
C LEU A 130 -9.97 3.72 5.48
N ASN A 131 -10.69 4.33 4.53
CA ASN A 131 -12.07 4.78 4.74
C ASN A 131 -13.12 4.06 3.89
N ASN A 132 -12.76 2.96 3.21
CA ASN A 132 -13.70 2.22 2.36
C ASN A 132 -14.33 1.02 3.11
N PRO A 133 -15.63 1.05 3.45
CA PRO A 133 -16.30 -0.04 4.16
C PRO A 133 -16.25 -1.39 3.43
N ALA A 134 -16.08 -1.40 2.10
CA ALA A 134 -15.95 -2.64 1.33
C ALA A 134 -14.64 -3.39 1.59
N LEU A 135 -13.64 -2.73 2.19
CA LEU A 135 -12.36 -3.33 2.54
C LEU A 135 -12.33 -3.89 3.96
N LYS A 136 -13.33 -3.59 4.79
CA LYS A 136 -13.36 -4.04 6.19
C LYS A 136 -13.19 -5.56 6.31
N GLY A 137 -12.23 -5.98 7.14
CA GLY A 137 -11.95 -7.39 7.37
C GLY A 137 -11.28 -8.10 6.17
N LYS A 138 -10.80 -7.36 5.17
CA LYS A 138 -10.17 -7.92 3.97
C LYS A 138 -8.68 -7.59 3.90
N THR A 139 -7.94 -8.43 3.17
CA THR A 139 -6.57 -8.14 2.78
C THR A 139 -6.54 -7.51 1.39
N ILE A 140 -5.70 -6.50 1.19
CA ILE A 140 -5.44 -5.88 -0.11
C ILE A 140 -3.96 -5.93 -0.47
N VAL A 141 -3.64 -5.75 -1.75
CA VAL A 141 -2.27 -5.61 -2.23
C VAL A 141 -2.07 -4.22 -2.82
N MET A 142 -1.02 -3.52 -2.41
CA MET A 142 -0.63 -2.22 -2.96
C MET A 142 0.78 -2.31 -3.58
N VAL A 143 0.86 -2.21 -4.90
CA VAL A 143 2.15 -2.11 -5.61
C VAL A 143 2.41 -0.64 -5.90
N TRP A 144 3.48 -0.08 -5.37
CA TRP A 144 3.64 1.38 -5.31
C TRP A 144 5.04 1.87 -5.74
N ASP A 145 5.13 3.17 -6.03
CA ASP A 145 6.41 3.82 -6.26
C ASP A 145 7.23 3.81 -4.95
N ARG A 146 8.51 3.41 -5.03
CA ARG A 146 9.34 3.18 -3.84
C ARG A 146 9.47 4.41 -2.94
N ARG A 147 9.65 5.61 -3.51
CA ARG A 147 9.79 6.84 -2.73
C ARG A 147 8.47 7.22 -2.06
N HIS A 148 7.36 6.86 -2.68
CA HIS A 148 6.02 7.03 -2.11
C HIS A 148 5.60 5.89 -1.17
N ILE A 149 6.38 4.81 -1.04
CA ILE A 149 6.23 3.87 0.07
C ILE A 149 6.89 4.47 1.31
N ALA A 150 8.18 4.78 1.23
CA ALA A 150 8.95 5.40 2.31
C ALA A 150 10.17 6.14 1.76
N ASP A 151 10.27 7.43 2.09
CA ASP A 151 11.39 8.28 1.72
C ASP A 151 11.64 9.31 2.83
N PRO A 152 12.86 9.38 3.39
CA PRO A 152 13.15 10.25 4.52
C PRO A 152 13.17 11.74 4.15
N GLU A 153 13.41 12.09 2.89
CA GLU A 153 13.35 13.48 2.41
C GLU A 153 11.90 13.94 2.32
N TYR A 154 11.01 13.09 1.78
CA TYR A 154 9.58 13.35 1.73
C TYR A 154 8.98 13.41 3.13
N ASP A 155 9.31 12.46 3.99
CA ASP A 155 8.81 12.43 5.37
C ASP A 155 9.21 13.70 6.15
N LYS A 156 10.41 14.24 5.89
CA LYS A 156 10.90 15.49 6.50
C LYS A 156 10.24 16.74 5.91
N LYS A 157 9.98 16.75 4.60
CA LYS A 157 9.39 17.88 3.89
C LYS A 157 7.88 17.99 4.12
N TYR A 158 7.22 16.85 4.22
CA TYR A 158 5.77 16.70 4.28
C TYR A 158 5.37 15.99 5.57
N GLU A 159 5.05 16.75 6.61
CA GLU A 159 4.66 16.19 7.90
C GLU A 159 3.14 16.08 8.04
N ARG A 160 2.67 15.04 8.76
CA ARG A 160 1.29 14.85 9.23
C ARG A 160 0.23 15.04 8.13
N GLU A 161 -0.51 16.15 8.15
CA GLU A 161 -1.63 16.44 7.25
C GLU A 161 -1.21 16.62 5.79
N ALA A 162 0.07 16.92 5.57
CA ALA A 162 0.66 17.03 4.24
C ALA A 162 1.37 15.76 3.78
N ALA A 163 1.38 14.68 4.58
CA ALA A 163 2.13 13.46 4.30
C ALA A 163 1.89 12.91 2.89
N VAL A 164 2.94 12.38 2.27
CA VAL A 164 2.92 11.90 0.88
C VAL A 164 3.44 10.47 0.71
N THR A 165 3.94 9.85 1.78
CA THR A 165 4.42 8.46 1.77
C THR A 165 3.38 7.55 2.41
N LEU A 166 3.23 6.32 1.91
CA LEU A 166 2.36 5.31 2.53
C LEU A 166 2.76 5.04 3.98
N ARG A 167 4.06 5.09 4.29
CA ARG A 167 4.58 4.96 5.65
C ARG A 167 3.92 5.95 6.63
N GLN A 168 3.86 7.24 6.28
CA GLN A 168 3.21 8.25 7.12
C GLN A 168 1.68 8.19 7.04
N LEU A 169 1.14 8.03 5.83
CA LEU A 169 -0.30 8.07 5.58
C LEU A 169 -1.05 6.88 6.20
N LEU A 170 -0.39 5.73 6.34
CA LEU A 170 -0.93 4.54 7.00
C LEU A 170 -0.51 4.45 8.49
N HIS A 171 0.11 5.51 9.03
CA HIS A 171 0.55 5.59 10.44
C HIS A 171 1.53 4.47 10.85
N LEU A 172 2.39 4.01 9.94
CA LEU A 172 3.30 2.90 10.22
C LEU A 172 4.45 3.29 11.16
N ASP A 173 4.70 4.59 11.32
CA ASP A 173 5.80 5.13 12.12
C ASP A 173 5.70 4.81 13.62
N ILE A 174 4.51 4.44 14.11
CA ILE A 174 4.28 4.02 15.49
C ILE A 174 4.76 2.58 15.76
N LEU A 175 4.92 1.78 14.71
CA LEU A 175 5.25 0.37 14.81
C LEU A 175 6.78 0.16 14.84
N PRO A 176 7.29 -0.75 15.69
CA PRO A 176 8.69 -1.08 15.70
C PRO A 176 9.11 -1.80 14.41
N GLY A 177 10.33 -1.55 13.94
CA GLY A 177 10.92 -2.27 12.82
C GLY A 177 10.52 -1.78 11.42
N VAL A 178 9.62 -0.79 11.30
CA VAL A 178 9.27 -0.17 10.02
C VAL A 178 10.46 0.66 9.50
N PRO A 179 11.04 0.33 8.34
CA PRO A 179 12.14 1.12 7.77
C PRO A 179 11.69 2.56 7.45
N ARG A 180 12.64 3.50 7.49
CA ARG A 180 12.38 4.92 7.14
C ARG A 180 12.45 5.19 5.64
N GLU A 181 13.03 4.27 4.90
CA GLU A 181 13.27 4.41 3.46
C GLU A 181 13.02 3.07 2.80
N TRP A 182 12.61 3.10 1.54
CA TRP A 182 12.68 1.95 0.65
C TRP A 182 13.91 2.10 -0.27
N PRO A 183 14.98 1.29 -0.08
CA PRO A 183 16.22 1.43 -0.85
C PRO A 183 16.00 1.31 -2.36
N SER A 184 16.74 2.09 -3.15
CA SER A 184 16.49 2.24 -4.59
C SER A 184 16.53 0.93 -5.38
N GLY A 185 17.56 0.11 -5.14
CA GLY A 185 17.75 -1.18 -5.81
C GLY A 185 17.12 -2.38 -5.09
N ASN A 186 16.09 -2.18 -4.25
CA ASN A 186 15.45 -3.28 -3.54
C ASN A 186 14.02 -3.53 -4.05
N HIS A 187 13.78 -4.70 -4.62
CA HIS A 187 12.48 -5.12 -5.14
C HIS A 187 11.94 -6.38 -4.42
N ASP A 188 12.69 -6.84 -3.42
CA ASP A 188 12.69 -8.23 -2.93
C ASP A 188 11.94 -8.40 -1.62
N TYR A 189 11.10 -7.45 -1.24
CA TYR A 189 10.42 -7.48 0.03
C TYR A 189 8.96 -7.07 -0.09
N PHE A 190 8.17 -7.63 0.82
CA PHE A 190 6.84 -7.14 1.15
C PHE A 190 6.90 -6.44 2.50
N TRP A 191 6.12 -5.38 2.65
CA TRP A 191 5.69 -4.86 3.94
C TRP A 191 4.26 -5.35 4.16
N VAL A 192 4.07 -6.24 5.14
CA VAL A 192 2.76 -6.75 5.54
C VAL A 192 2.33 -5.99 6.78
N VAL A 193 1.20 -5.30 6.68
CA VAL A 193 0.63 -4.47 7.76
C VAL A 193 -0.73 -5.02 8.13
N ASP A 194 -0.92 -5.33 9.41
CA ASP A 194 -2.22 -5.77 9.94
C ASP A 194 -2.89 -4.63 10.70
N PHE A 195 -4.22 -4.53 10.59
CA PHE A 195 -5.05 -3.58 11.32
C PHE A 195 -6.08 -4.32 12.17
N PRO A 196 -6.46 -3.78 13.34
CA PRO A 196 -7.55 -4.35 14.12
C PRO A 196 -8.91 -3.96 13.50
N ASP A 197 -9.92 -4.83 13.64
CA ASP A 197 -11.27 -4.61 13.09
C ASP A 197 -11.97 -3.32 13.56
N SER A 198 -11.46 -2.70 14.63
CA SER A 198 -12.02 -1.53 15.29
C SER A 198 -11.23 -0.24 15.06
N SER A 199 -10.13 -0.24 14.28
CA SER A 199 -9.28 0.95 14.13
C SER A 199 -8.58 1.04 12.77
N ASN A 200 -8.32 2.28 12.33
CA ASN A 200 -7.44 2.56 11.19
C ASN A 200 -5.97 2.76 11.62
N VAL A 201 -5.66 2.49 12.90
CA VAL A 201 -4.29 2.50 13.43
C VAL A 201 -3.71 1.10 13.26
N PRO A 202 -2.52 0.95 12.65
CA PRO A 202 -1.95 -0.37 12.37
C PRO A 202 -1.53 -1.07 13.67
N LEU A 203 -1.71 -2.38 13.71
CA LEU A 203 -1.44 -3.24 14.87
C LEU A 203 -0.07 -3.93 14.77
N LYS A 204 0.28 -4.42 13.58
CA LYS A 204 1.49 -5.21 13.34
C LYS A 204 2.11 -4.85 12.01
N PHE A 205 3.43 -4.89 11.98
CA PHE A 205 4.24 -4.79 10.78
C PHE A 205 5.16 -6.00 10.68
N GLU A 206 5.29 -6.54 9.48
CA GLU A 206 6.25 -7.58 9.15
C GLU A 206 6.89 -7.30 7.79
N MET A 207 8.22 -7.40 7.74
CA MET A 207 8.97 -7.30 6.50
C MET A 207 9.31 -8.71 6.02
N VAL A 208 8.76 -9.12 4.88
CA VAL A 208 8.86 -10.49 4.36
C VAL A 208 9.74 -10.49 3.10
N LYS A 209 10.85 -11.23 3.12
CA LYS A 209 11.71 -11.37 1.94
C LYS A 209 11.05 -12.28 0.88
N GLN A 210 11.10 -11.84 -0.36
CA GLN A 210 10.75 -12.58 -1.55
C GLN A 210 11.87 -13.57 -1.88
N ASP A 211 11.51 -14.82 -2.12
CA ASP A 211 12.42 -15.87 -2.56
C ASP A 211 11.70 -16.72 -3.62
N PHE A 212 12.20 -16.60 -4.85
CA PHE A 212 11.66 -17.27 -6.02
C PHE A 212 12.36 -18.59 -6.34
N GLY A 213 13.36 -18.98 -5.55
CA GLY A 213 14.12 -20.22 -5.69
C GLY A 213 14.68 -20.44 -7.09
N LYS A 214 14.83 -21.73 -7.47
CA LYS A 214 15.43 -22.13 -8.75
C LYS A 214 14.55 -21.87 -9.98
N SER A 215 13.28 -21.54 -9.79
CA SER A 215 12.32 -21.32 -10.88
C SER A 215 12.54 -19.98 -11.60
N PHE A 216 13.18 -19.02 -10.92
CA PHE A 216 13.47 -17.69 -11.45
C PHE A 216 14.92 -17.30 -11.13
N PRO A 217 15.92 -18.01 -11.69
CA PRO A 217 17.32 -17.89 -11.28
C PRO A 217 17.97 -16.54 -11.64
N ASN A 218 17.37 -15.78 -12.54
CA ASN A 218 17.87 -14.48 -12.99
C ASN A 218 17.25 -13.30 -12.24
N VAL A 219 16.24 -13.55 -11.39
CA VAL A 219 15.66 -12.51 -10.54
C VAL A 219 16.60 -12.29 -9.36
N PRO A 220 17.07 -11.05 -9.11
CA PRO A 220 17.86 -10.74 -7.94
C PRO A 220 17.21 -11.19 -6.63
N ALA A 221 18.03 -11.43 -5.61
CA ALA A 221 17.58 -11.81 -4.28
C ALA A 221 18.40 -11.08 -3.21
N ASN A 222 18.62 -9.78 -3.39
CA ASN A 222 19.42 -8.97 -2.49
C ASN A 222 18.75 -8.79 -1.12
N ASP A 223 19.59 -8.73 -0.09
CA ASP A 223 19.13 -8.35 1.24
C ASP A 223 18.77 -6.86 1.28
N TRP A 224 17.94 -6.48 2.26
CA TRP A 224 17.52 -5.10 2.44
C TRP A 224 18.71 -4.15 2.53
N GLY A 225 18.71 -3.10 1.70
CA GLY A 225 19.79 -2.11 1.62
C GLY A 225 21.05 -2.58 0.87
N GLN A 226 21.08 -3.80 0.35
CA GLN A 226 22.16 -4.28 -0.53
C GLN A 226 21.83 -3.96 -2.00
N PRO A 227 22.84 -3.76 -2.86
CA PRO A 227 22.64 -3.47 -4.28
C PRO A 227 21.91 -4.63 -4.98
N ALA A 228 21.14 -4.30 -6.02
CA ALA A 228 20.41 -5.29 -6.83
C ALA A 228 21.33 -6.31 -7.53
N GLY A 229 22.60 -5.95 -7.74
CA GLY A 229 23.57 -6.81 -8.43
C GLY A 229 23.28 -6.97 -9.93
N LEU A 230 22.42 -6.11 -10.50
CA LEU A 230 22.16 -6.05 -11.93
C LEU A 230 23.28 -5.28 -12.63
N ASP A 231 23.74 -5.84 -13.74
CA ASP A 231 24.63 -5.13 -14.66
C ASP A 231 23.83 -4.30 -15.67
N ALA A 232 24.49 -3.33 -16.30
CA ALA A 232 23.85 -2.50 -17.33
C ALA A 232 23.50 -3.31 -18.61
N ALA A 233 24.06 -4.51 -18.79
CA ALA A 233 23.77 -5.37 -19.93
C ALA A 233 22.45 -6.14 -19.75
N ALA A 234 21.89 -6.18 -18.53
CA ALA A 234 20.61 -6.80 -18.20
C ALA A 234 19.40 -6.12 -18.86
N GLY A 235 19.59 -4.94 -19.46
CA GLY A 235 18.51 -4.18 -20.12
C GLY A 235 17.49 -3.60 -19.14
N CYS A 236 17.83 -3.56 -17.86
CA CYS A 236 17.05 -2.92 -16.80
C CYS A 236 17.69 -1.59 -16.43
N LEU A 237 16.86 -0.63 -16.00
CA LEU A 237 17.34 0.56 -15.31
C LEU A 237 18.02 0.13 -14.02
N VAL A 238 19.27 0.55 -13.86
CA VAL A 238 20.07 0.32 -12.67
C VAL A 238 20.03 1.62 -11.87
N ASP A 239 19.23 1.64 -10.81
CA ASP A 239 19.06 2.76 -9.89
C ASP A 239 20.26 2.95 -8.94
#